data_AF-A0A1Y1JW48-F1
#
_entry.id   AF-A0A1Y1JW48-F1
#
_cell.length_a   1.000
_cell.length_b   1.000
_cell.length_c   1.000
_cell.angle_alpha   90.00
_cell.angle_beta   90.00
_cell.angle_gamma   90.00
#
_symmetry.space_group_name_H-M   'P 1'
#
loop_
_entity.id
_entity.type
_entity.pdbx_description
1 polymer ?
#
loop_
_entity_poly.entity_id
_entity_poly.type
_entity_poly.pdbx_seq_one_letter_code
_entity_poly.pdbx_strand_id
1 'polypeptide(L)'
;MCVAARAFDLRQNLMAMSKINWEVKDVMSQHNSYIDVFLREVQIFRIRLEEISSGIPVSGDVQNLLWESIAHIITHTLVQGFSEAKRCTNGGRALMQLDFTQFLSKFEKISSLRPVPHREYVENYVKAYYLPDSELERWIREHCEYSSKHLYGLVSCACQNNKKTRQKLIQLIEELERSAQR
;
A
#
# COMPACT_ATOMS: atom_id res chain seq x y z
N MET A 1 16.33 4.14 8.47
CA MET A 1 15.08 3.49 8.90
C MET A 1 14.52 4.29 10.06
N CYS A 2 13.30 4.82 9.93
CA CYS A 2 12.60 5.50 11.03
C CYS A 2 12.33 4.51 12.18
N VAL A 3 12.43 4.94 13.44
CA VAL A 3 12.21 4.09 14.63
C VAL A 3 10.85 3.39 14.58
N ALA A 4 9.83 4.06 14.02
CA ALA A 4 8.49 3.51 13.80
C ALA A 4 8.51 2.20 12.98
N ALA A 5 9.42 2.04 12.01
CA ALA A 5 9.51 0.82 11.18
C ALA A 5 9.95 -0.42 11.96
N ARG A 6 10.59 -0.24 13.13
CA ARG A 6 10.97 -1.36 14.01
C ARG A 6 9.81 -1.86 14.86
N ALA A 7 8.71 -1.12 14.93
CA ALA A 7 7.51 -1.52 15.66
C ALA A 7 6.63 -2.51 14.88
N PHE A 8 6.89 -2.69 13.58
CA PHE A 8 6.11 -3.55 12.68
C PHE A 8 7.00 -4.59 12.03
N ASP A 9 6.57 -5.86 12.00
CA ASP A 9 7.29 -6.90 11.27
C ASP A 9 6.90 -6.85 9.78
N LEU A 10 7.44 -5.86 9.07
CA LEU A 10 7.15 -5.63 7.65
C LEU A 10 7.43 -6.87 6.78
N ARG A 11 8.46 -7.65 7.15
CA ARG A 11 8.81 -8.87 6.42
C ARG A 11 7.72 -9.92 6.58
N GLN A 12 7.25 -10.16 7.81
CA GLN A 12 6.15 -11.11 8.03
C GLN A 12 4.86 -10.63 7.37
N ASN A 13 4.57 -9.33 7.41
CA ASN A 13 3.40 -8.76 6.75
C ASN A 13 3.44 -8.98 5.23
N LEU A 14 4.57 -8.71 4.57
CA LEU A 14 4.74 -9.01 3.14
C LEU A 14 4.67 -10.52 2.84
N MET A 15 5.23 -11.37 3.71
CA MET A 15 5.10 -12.82 3.56
C MET A 15 3.65 -13.30 3.72
N ALA A 16 2.84 -12.64 4.54
CA ALA A 16 1.41 -12.95 4.65
C ALA A 16 0.66 -12.50 3.40
N MET A 17 0.95 -11.30 2.88
CA MET A 17 0.35 -10.76 1.66
C MET A 17 0.68 -11.61 0.42
N SER A 18 1.90 -12.12 0.29
CA SER A 18 2.30 -12.95 -0.86
C SER A 18 1.57 -14.30 -0.95
N LYS A 19 0.92 -14.73 0.13
CA LYS A 19 0.08 -15.95 0.18
C LYS A 19 -1.37 -15.69 -0.23
N ILE A 20 -1.78 -14.43 -0.38
CA ILE A 20 -3.16 -14.08 -0.72
C ILE A 20 -3.42 -14.43 -2.18
N ASN A 21 -4.54 -15.11 -2.42
CA ASN A 21 -5.02 -15.36 -3.77
C ASN A 21 -5.83 -14.16 -4.27
N TRP A 22 -5.24 -13.38 -5.17
CA TRP A 22 -5.89 -12.23 -5.82
C TRP A 22 -6.73 -12.60 -7.05
N GLU A 23 -6.87 -13.88 -7.38
CA GLU A 23 -7.73 -14.36 -8.47
C GLU A 23 -9.13 -14.76 -7.97
N VAL A 24 -9.77 -13.85 -7.23
CA VAL A 24 -11.11 -14.08 -6.68
C VAL A 24 -12.17 -13.85 -7.76
N LYS A 25 -13.16 -14.75 -7.84
CA LYS A 25 -14.26 -14.64 -8.81
C LYS A 25 -15.33 -13.67 -8.35
N ASP A 26 -15.69 -13.74 -7.08
CA ASP A 26 -16.78 -12.96 -6.48
C ASP A 26 -16.23 -11.78 -5.68
N VAL A 27 -17.06 -10.75 -5.52
CA VAL A 27 -16.75 -9.62 -4.63
C VAL A 27 -16.84 -10.13 -3.20
N MET A 28 -15.73 -10.03 -2.47
CA MET A 28 -15.66 -10.44 -1.07
C MET A 28 -16.28 -9.39 -0.15
N SER A 29 -16.87 -9.82 0.96
CA SER A 29 -17.42 -8.95 2.01
C SER A 29 -16.48 -8.75 3.20
N GLN A 30 -15.39 -9.52 3.27
CA GLN A 30 -14.41 -9.51 4.36
C GLN A 30 -13.02 -9.18 3.82
N HIS A 31 -12.26 -8.42 4.60
CA HIS A 31 -10.84 -8.16 4.34
C HIS A 31 -9.97 -9.38 4.67
N ASN A 32 -8.76 -9.39 4.14
CA ASN A 32 -7.76 -10.41 4.42
C ASN A 32 -7.16 -10.27 5.82
N SER A 33 -6.84 -11.40 6.46
CA SER A 33 -6.37 -11.46 7.85
C SER A 33 -5.08 -10.68 8.14
N TYR A 34 -4.25 -10.40 7.13
CA TYR A 34 -3.05 -9.58 7.32
C TYR A 34 -3.40 -8.14 7.74
N ILE A 35 -4.58 -7.63 7.39
CA ILE A 35 -5.07 -6.32 7.85
C ILE A 35 -5.31 -6.34 9.37
N ASP A 36 -5.83 -7.44 9.92
CA ASP A 36 -5.98 -7.58 11.36
C ASP A 36 -4.63 -7.68 12.08
N VAL A 37 -3.60 -8.21 11.42
CA VAL A 37 -2.22 -8.19 11.94
C VAL A 37 -1.70 -6.76 12.01
N PHE A 38 -1.80 -5.98 10.93
CA PHE A 38 -1.41 -4.57 10.95
C PHE A 38 -2.12 -3.80 12.06
N LEU A 39 -3.44 -3.98 12.19
CA LEU A 39 -4.22 -3.28 13.20
C LEU A 39 -3.85 -3.66 14.62
N ARG A 40 -3.50 -4.94 14.85
CA ARG A 40 -2.97 -5.40 16.13
C ARG A 40 -1.63 -4.74 16.45
N GLU A 41 -0.72 -4.65 15.48
CA GLU A 41 0.57 -3.96 15.67
C GLU A 41 0.36 -2.47 15.98
N VAL A 42 -0.57 -1.80 15.29
CA VAL A 42 -0.97 -0.40 15.57
C VAL A 42 -1.54 -0.26 16.99
N GLN A 43 -2.38 -1.19 17.45
CA GLN A 43 -2.92 -1.19 18.81
C GLN A 43 -1.83 -1.38 19.86
N ILE A 44 -0.90 -2.31 19.64
CA ILE A 44 0.26 -2.52 20.54
C ILE A 44 1.11 -1.25 20.61
N PHE A 45 1.34 -0.59 19.48
CA PHE A 45 2.06 0.68 19.45
C PHE A 45 1.33 1.76 20.26
N ARG A 46 -0.01 1.86 20.12
CA ARG A 46 -0.82 2.80 20.91
C ARG A 46 -0.65 2.59 22.41
N ILE A 47 -0.80 1.35 22.88
CA ILE A 47 -0.69 1.01 24.30
C ILE A 47 0.69 1.42 24.83
N ARG A 48 1.76 1.09 24.10
CA ARG A 48 3.14 1.46 24.47
C ARG A 48 3.35 2.98 24.50
N LEU A 49 2.76 3.70 23.54
CA LEU A 49 2.84 5.16 23.51
C LEU A 49 2.10 5.78 24.70
N GLU A 50 0.94 5.26 25.07
CA GLU A 50 0.17 5.68 26.25
C GLU A 50 0.94 5.40 27.56
N GLU A 51 1.58 4.24 27.67
CA GLU A 51 2.46 3.89 28.80
C GLU A 51 3.62 4.88 28.93
N ILE A 52 4.32 5.20 27.84
CA ILE A 52 5.41 6.18 27.85
C ILE A 52 4.88 7.57 28.22
N SER A 53 3.74 7.96 27.65
CA SER A 53 3.12 9.26 27.87
C SER A 53 2.67 9.48 29.32
N SER A 54 2.48 8.39 30.09
CA SER A 54 2.16 8.46 31.51
C SER A 54 3.35 8.90 32.38
N GLY A 55 4.58 8.61 31.95
CA GLY A 55 5.81 8.96 32.67
C GLY A 55 6.54 10.17 32.08
N ILE A 56 6.36 10.44 30.79
CA ILE A 56 7.03 11.52 30.06
C ILE A 56 5.98 12.26 29.22
N PRO A 57 5.78 13.57 29.40
CA PRO A 57 4.86 14.33 28.55
C PRO A 57 5.28 14.27 27.09
N VAL A 58 4.48 13.60 26.25
CA VAL A 58 4.64 13.59 24.79
C VAL A 58 3.66 14.58 24.19
N SER A 59 4.16 15.62 23.52
CA SER A 59 3.33 16.64 22.90
C SER A 59 2.46 16.05 21.78
N GLY A 60 1.29 16.67 21.55
CA GLY A 60 0.38 16.26 20.48
C GLY A 60 1.05 16.24 19.10
N ASP A 61 1.95 17.19 18.82
CA ASP A 61 2.69 17.25 17.56
C ASP A 61 3.61 16.04 17.37
N VAL A 62 4.27 15.58 18.42
CA VAL A 62 5.13 14.38 18.37
C VAL A 62 4.27 13.13 18.19
N GLN A 63 3.12 13.04 18.87
CA GLN A 63 2.18 11.93 18.66
C GLN A 63 1.66 11.89 17.23
N ASN A 64 1.28 13.04 16.67
CA ASN A 64 0.85 13.16 15.28
C ASN A 64 1.95 12.69 14.34
N LEU A 65 3.19 13.17 14.49
CA LEU A 65 4.32 12.76 13.65
C LEU A 65 4.59 11.25 13.72
N LEU A 66 4.44 10.63 14.89
CA LEU A 66 4.56 9.19 15.05
C LEU A 66 3.45 8.45 14.28
N TRP A 67 2.20 8.91 14.40
CA TRP A 67 1.08 8.31 13.67
C TRP A 67 1.19 8.49 12.16
N GLU A 68 1.65 9.66 11.69
CA GLU A 68 1.93 9.90 10.27
C GLU A 68 3.01 8.97 9.75
N SER A 69 4.09 8.78 10.53
CA SER A 69 5.16 7.84 10.20
C SER A 69 4.65 6.40 10.08
N ILE A 70 3.74 5.99 10.97
CA ILE A 70 3.12 4.66 10.94
C ILE A 70 2.23 4.50 9.72
N ALA A 71 1.38 5.49 9.43
CA ALA A 71 0.54 5.49 8.24
C ALA A 71 1.39 5.39 6.98
N HIS A 72 2.49 6.14 6.89
CA HIS A 72 3.46 6.07 5.80
C HIS A 72 4.01 4.64 5.63
N ILE A 73 4.51 4.03 6.70
CA ILE A 73 5.10 2.68 6.65
C ILE A 73 4.08 1.64 6.18
N ILE A 74 2.87 1.64 6.75
CA ILE A 74 1.87 0.63 6.44
C ILE A 74 1.34 0.83 5.01
N THR A 75 1.03 2.05 4.60
CA THR A 75 0.57 2.35 3.22
C THR A 75 1.59 1.93 2.17
N HIS A 76 2.89 2.17 2.41
CA HIS A 76 3.96 1.72 1.52
C HIS A 76 4.11 0.20 1.51
N THR A 77 3.95 -0.45 2.66
CA THR A 77 3.98 -1.92 2.76
C THR A 77 2.81 -2.55 2.00
N LEU A 78 1.62 -1.93 2.06
CA LEU A 78 0.45 -2.38 1.31
C LEU A 78 0.68 -2.32 -0.19
N VAL A 79 1.16 -1.19 -0.72
CA VAL A 79 1.45 -1.06 -2.16
C VAL A 79 2.55 -2.02 -2.59
N GLN A 80 3.61 -2.19 -1.78
CA GLN A 80 4.64 -3.20 -2.04
C GLN A 80 4.01 -4.59 -2.16
N GLY A 81 3.20 -5.02 -1.18
CA GLY A 81 2.55 -6.32 -1.22
C GLY A 81 1.53 -6.49 -2.36
N PHE A 82 0.77 -5.45 -2.70
CA PHE A 82 -0.14 -5.46 -3.85
C PHE A 82 0.59 -5.59 -5.17
N SER A 83 1.75 -4.95 -5.32
CA SER A 83 2.57 -5.04 -6.52
C SER A 83 3.17 -6.42 -6.77
N GLU A 84 3.33 -7.22 -5.71
CA GLU A 84 3.84 -8.59 -5.81
C GLU A 84 2.78 -9.59 -6.28
N ALA A 85 1.52 -9.17 -6.42
CA ALA A 85 0.47 -10.00 -6.99
C ALA A 85 0.81 -10.37 -8.44
N LYS A 86 1.01 -11.67 -8.69
CA LYS A 86 1.34 -12.19 -10.04
C LYS A 86 0.17 -12.05 -11.02
N ARG A 87 -1.05 -12.22 -10.50
CA ARG A 87 -2.32 -12.12 -11.23
C ARG A 87 -3.35 -11.52 -10.30
N CYS A 88 -4.20 -10.65 -10.82
CA CYS A 88 -5.22 -9.96 -10.03
C CYS A 88 -6.48 -9.75 -10.88
N THR A 89 -7.57 -10.41 -10.49
CA THR A 89 -8.89 -10.27 -11.14
C THR A 89 -9.58 -8.98 -10.67
N ASN A 90 -10.70 -8.63 -11.29
CA ASN A 90 -11.53 -7.52 -10.80
C ASN A 90 -12.01 -7.74 -9.36
N GLY A 91 -12.35 -8.98 -8.99
CA GLY A 91 -12.66 -9.35 -7.61
C GLY A 91 -11.46 -9.17 -6.67
N GLY A 92 -10.25 -9.54 -7.11
CA GLY A 92 -9.03 -9.30 -6.35
C GLY A 92 -8.72 -7.82 -6.14
N ARG A 93 -8.90 -6.98 -7.16
CA ARG A 93 -8.72 -5.52 -7.06
C ARG A 93 -9.73 -4.89 -6.10
N ALA A 94 -10.99 -5.34 -6.15
CA ALA A 94 -12.01 -4.94 -5.20
C ALA A 94 -11.65 -5.37 -3.76
N LEU A 95 -11.05 -6.56 -3.59
CA LEU A 95 -10.53 -7.02 -2.31
C LEU A 95 -9.35 -6.17 -1.81
N MET A 96 -8.42 -5.75 -2.67
CA MET A 96 -7.35 -4.79 -2.29
C MET A 96 -7.93 -3.47 -1.77
N GLN A 97 -8.97 -2.95 -2.45
CA GLN A 97 -9.67 -1.75 -2.02
C GLN A 97 -10.40 -1.96 -0.68
N LEU A 98 -11.05 -3.11 -0.48
CA LEU A 98 -11.72 -3.47 0.76
C LEU A 98 -10.73 -3.56 1.92
N ASP A 99 -9.61 -4.27 1.72
CA ASP A 99 -8.53 -4.40 2.68
C ASP A 99 -8.05 -3.03 3.17
N PHE A 100 -7.73 -2.13 2.22
CA PHE A 100 -7.27 -0.80 2.56
C PHE A 100 -8.34 0.04 3.27
N THR A 101 -9.60 -0.06 2.83
CA THR A 101 -10.72 0.66 3.46
C THR A 101 -10.95 0.22 4.90
N GLN A 102 -10.86 -1.09 5.18
CA GLN A 102 -10.98 -1.64 6.53
C GLN A 102 -9.82 -1.22 7.43
N PHE A 103 -8.60 -1.24 6.91
CA PHE A 103 -7.45 -0.69 7.62
C PHE A 103 -7.66 0.78 7.97
N LEU A 104 -7.97 1.63 6.98
CA LEU A 104 -8.09 3.07 7.14
C LEU A 104 -9.13 3.45 8.21
N SER A 105 -10.32 2.85 8.15
CA SER A 105 -11.42 3.11 9.08
C SER A 105 -11.06 2.80 10.54
N LYS A 106 -10.32 1.71 10.77
CA LYS A 106 -9.89 1.32 12.13
C LYS A 106 -8.65 2.10 12.57
N PHE A 107 -7.70 2.35 11.67
CA PHE A 107 -6.50 3.14 11.95
C PHE A 107 -6.85 4.58 12.36
N GLU A 108 -7.80 5.21 11.68
CA GLU A 108 -8.29 6.55 12.01
C GLU A 108 -8.83 6.63 13.45
N LYS A 109 -9.58 5.61 13.89
CA LYS A 109 -10.08 5.53 15.28
C LYS A 109 -8.98 5.34 16.30
N ILE A 110 -7.93 4.59 15.95
CA ILE A 110 -6.82 4.30 16.87
C ILE A 110 -5.90 5.52 17.01
N SER A 111 -5.53 6.14 15.90
CA SER A 111 -4.59 7.27 15.83
C SER A 111 -5.23 8.64 16.08
N SER A 112 -6.54 8.77 15.91
CA SER A 112 -7.26 10.05 15.88
C SER A 112 -6.80 11.03 14.79
N LEU A 113 -5.97 10.60 13.83
CA LEU A 113 -5.56 11.42 12.69
C LEU A 113 -6.69 11.57 11.69
N ARG A 114 -7.06 12.81 11.36
CA ARG A 114 -8.05 13.14 10.32
C ARG A 114 -7.60 14.37 9.50
N PRO A 115 -7.42 14.23 8.19
CA PRO A 115 -7.41 12.99 7.40
C PRO A 115 -6.19 12.11 7.70
N VAL A 116 -6.29 10.81 7.46
CA VAL A 116 -5.12 9.91 7.53
C VAL A 116 -4.19 10.21 6.33
N PRO A 117 -2.89 10.49 6.56
CA PRO A 117 -1.95 10.82 5.49
C PRO A 117 -1.64 9.59 4.61
N HIS A 118 -1.06 9.83 3.44
CA HIS A 118 -0.68 8.78 2.46
C HIS A 118 -1.83 7.89 1.97
N ARG A 119 -3.08 8.29 2.22
CA ARG A 119 -4.26 7.59 1.72
C ARG A 119 -4.25 7.49 0.18
N GLU A 120 -3.98 8.61 -0.48
CA GLU A 120 -3.98 8.70 -1.94
C GLU A 120 -2.92 7.81 -2.58
N TYR A 121 -1.78 7.57 -1.90
CA TYR A 121 -0.72 6.68 -2.39
C TYR A 121 -1.22 5.25 -2.63
N VAL A 122 -2.08 4.73 -1.74
CA VAL A 122 -2.65 3.38 -1.95
C VAL A 122 -3.83 3.42 -2.92
N GLU A 123 -4.71 4.41 -2.77
CA GLU A 123 -5.90 4.51 -3.63
C GLU A 123 -5.55 4.73 -5.10
N ASN A 124 -4.59 5.60 -5.40
CA ASN A 124 -4.20 5.89 -6.77
C ASN A 124 -3.57 4.65 -7.43
N TYR A 125 -2.74 3.91 -6.70
CA TYR A 125 -2.19 2.65 -7.18
C TYR A 125 -3.28 1.61 -7.50
N VAL A 126 -4.27 1.42 -6.61
CA VAL A 126 -5.36 0.47 -6.85
C VAL A 126 -6.28 0.94 -7.99
N LYS A 127 -6.57 2.24 -8.09
CA LYS A 127 -7.35 2.83 -9.19
C LYS A 127 -6.66 2.67 -10.54
N ALA A 128 -5.32 2.69 -10.58
CA ALA A 128 -4.56 2.57 -11.81
C ALA A 128 -4.82 1.25 -12.58
N TYR A 129 -5.24 0.17 -11.88
CA TYR A 129 -5.63 -1.09 -12.53
C TYR A 129 -6.81 -0.96 -13.49
N TYR A 130 -7.62 0.10 -13.36
CA TYR A 130 -8.83 0.32 -14.16
C TYR A 130 -8.61 1.31 -15.31
N LEU A 131 -7.41 1.87 -15.44
CA LEU A 131 -7.09 2.80 -16.52
C LEU A 131 -7.01 2.08 -17.87
N PRO A 132 -7.50 2.69 -18.95
CA PRO A 132 -7.24 2.20 -20.29
C PRO A 132 -5.75 2.35 -20.65
N ASP A 133 -5.27 1.53 -21.59
CA ASP A 133 -3.85 1.46 -21.99
C ASP A 133 -3.20 2.83 -22.24
N SER A 134 -3.90 3.77 -22.89
CA SER A 134 -3.39 5.12 -23.18
C SER A 134 -3.24 6.00 -21.94
N GLU A 135 -4.16 5.88 -20.99
CA GLU A 135 -4.12 6.65 -19.74
C GLU A 135 -3.12 6.04 -18.76
N LEU A 136 -2.98 4.72 -18.75
CA LEU A 136 -1.98 4.03 -17.94
C LEU A 136 -0.55 4.45 -18.32
N GLU A 137 -0.27 4.64 -19.62
CA GLU A 137 1.03 5.16 -20.05
C GLU A 137 1.32 6.56 -19.49
N ARG A 138 0.33 7.46 -19.58
CA ARG A 138 0.45 8.81 -19.01
C ARG A 138 0.63 8.76 -17.50
N TRP A 139 -0.17 7.93 -16.82
CA TRP A 139 -0.12 7.75 -15.37
C TRP A 139 1.27 7.28 -14.90
N ILE A 140 1.89 6.32 -15.61
CA ILE A 140 3.26 5.86 -15.31
C ILE A 140 4.30 6.98 -15.38
N ARG A 141 4.12 7.94 -16.30
CA ARG A 141 5.05 9.09 -16.45
C ARG A 141 4.85 10.14 -15.36
N GLU A 142 3.62 10.30 -14.88
CA GLU A 142 3.24 11.34 -13.92
C GLU A 142 3.50 10.92 -12.47
N HIS A 143 3.42 9.62 -12.15
CA HIS A 143 3.50 9.11 -10.79
C HIS A 143 4.90 8.57 -10.42
N CYS A 144 5.83 9.49 -10.14
CA CYS A 144 7.20 9.17 -9.76
C CYS A 144 7.38 8.67 -8.31
N GLU A 145 6.32 8.69 -7.50
CA GLU A 145 6.35 8.20 -6.11
C GLU A 145 6.40 6.67 -6.02
N TYR A 146 6.09 5.94 -7.10
CA TYR A 146 6.16 4.48 -7.13
C TYR A 146 7.49 3.99 -7.70
N SER A 147 8.06 2.94 -7.09
CA SER A 147 9.25 2.28 -7.62
C SER A 147 8.97 1.56 -8.94
N SER A 148 10.01 1.33 -9.76
CA SER A 148 9.89 0.50 -10.98
C SER A 148 9.25 -0.87 -10.68
N LYS A 149 9.57 -1.48 -9.52
CA LYS A 149 8.97 -2.75 -9.10
C LYS A 149 7.46 -2.65 -8.91
N HIS A 150 6.97 -1.57 -8.29
CA HIS A 150 5.54 -1.32 -8.16
C HIS A 150 4.88 -1.21 -9.55
N LEU A 151 5.48 -0.42 -10.44
CA LEU A 151 4.96 -0.20 -11.79
C LEU A 151 4.97 -1.49 -12.64
N TYR A 152 6.01 -2.31 -12.54
CA TYR A 152 6.06 -3.62 -13.21
C TYR A 152 4.94 -4.56 -12.72
N GLY A 153 4.66 -4.59 -11.42
CA GLY A 153 3.58 -5.37 -10.84
C GLY A 153 2.21 -4.95 -11.36
N LEU A 154 1.95 -3.63 -11.35
CA LEU A 154 0.74 -3.03 -11.90
C LEU A 154 0.55 -3.40 -13.38
N VAL A 155 1.54 -3.11 -14.23
CA VAL A 155 1.49 -3.35 -15.68
C VAL A 155 1.32 -4.83 -16.01
N SER A 156 1.98 -5.72 -15.26
CA SER A 156 1.88 -7.17 -15.46
C SER A 156 0.45 -7.69 -15.28
N CYS A 157 -0.25 -7.16 -14.28
CA CYS A 157 -1.63 -7.52 -13.97
C CYS A 157 -2.67 -6.76 -14.82
N ALA A 158 -2.50 -5.45 -15.02
CA ALA A 158 -3.42 -4.60 -15.77
C ALA A 158 -3.47 -5.00 -17.26
N CYS A 159 -2.30 -5.23 -17.87
CA CYS A 159 -2.17 -5.57 -19.27
C CYS A 159 -2.03 -7.08 -19.52
N GLN A 160 -2.54 -7.94 -18.62
CA GLN A 160 -2.37 -9.40 -18.72
C GLN A 160 -2.86 -9.98 -20.06
N ASN A 161 -3.92 -9.37 -20.64
CA ASN A 161 -4.52 -9.78 -21.91
C ASN A 161 -3.92 -9.08 -23.13
N ASN A 162 -3.09 -8.04 -22.95
CA ASN A 162 -2.48 -7.27 -24.04
C ASN A 162 -0.95 -7.31 -23.95
N LYS A 163 -0.36 -8.37 -24.49
CA LYS A 163 1.11 -8.60 -24.45
C LYS A 163 1.91 -7.46 -25.09
N LYS A 164 1.39 -6.86 -26.17
CA LYS A 164 2.06 -5.79 -26.90
C LYS A 164 2.13 -4.51 -26.06
N THR A 165 1.00 -4.08 -25.48
CA THR A 165 0.99 -2.92 -24.56
C THR A 165 1.88 -3.20 -23.35
N ARG A 166 1.77 -4.40 -22.75
CA ARG A 166 2.60 -4.77 -21.59
C ARG A 166 4.09 -4.60 -21.87
N GLN A 167 4.58 -5.11 -23.01
CA GLN A 167 5.99 -4.98 -23.37
C GLN A 167 6.41 -3.52 -23.59
N LYS A 168 5.56 -2.72 -24.25
CA LYS A 168 5.79 -1.28 -24.45
C LYS A 168 5.91 -0.53 -23.12
N LEU A 169 5.00 -0.78 -22.18
CA LEU A 169 4.98 -0.10 -20.88
C LEU A 169 6.15 -0.54 -19.98
N ILE A 170 6.57 -1.80 -20.05
CA ILE A 170 7.78 -2.27 -19.35
C ILE A 170 9.02 -1.52 -19.86
N GLN A 171 9.18 -1.40 -21.18
CA GLN A 171 10.29 -0.63 -21.77
C GLN A 171 10.27 0.84 -21.33
N LEU A 172 9.09 1.46 -21.28
CA LEU A 172 8.94 2.81 -20.76
C LEU A 172 9.41 2.93 -19.31
N ILE A 173 9.05 1.99 -18.44
CA ILE A 173 9.49 2.00 -17.03
C ILE A 173 11.02 1.90 -16.95
N GLU A 174 11.65 1.02 -17.73
CA GLU A 174 13.11 0.89 -17.80
C GLU A 174 13.80 2.17 -18.27
N GLU A 175 13.22 2.86 -19.25
CA GLU A 175 13.74 4.15 -19.74
C GLU A 175 13.67 5.24 -18.66
N LEU A 176 12.53 5.33 -17.96
CA LEU A 176 12.33 6.28 -16.87
C LEU A 176 13.31 6.02 -15.72
N GLU A 177 13.50 4.75 -15.32
CA GLU A 177 14.45 4.35 -14.28
C GLU A 177 15.89 4.74 -14.63
N ARG A 178 16.31 4.53 -15.88
CA ARG A 178 17.65 4.96 -16.35
C ARG A 178 17.81 6.48 -16.36
N SER A 179 16.75 7.21 -16.69
CA SER A 179 16.80 8.68 -16.70
C SER A 179 16.91 9.28 -15.30
N ALA A 180 16.31 8.65 -14.29
CA ALA A 180 16.38 9.08 -12.90
C ALA A 180 17.74 8.80 -12.21
N GLN A 181 18.58 7.94 -12.82
CA GLN A 181 19.92 7.60 -12.33
C GLN A 181 21.04 8.49 -12.90
N ARG A 182 20.71 9.40 -13.83
CA ARG A 182 21.66 10.36 -14.43
C ARG A 182 21.56 11.71 -13.74
#